data_AF-A0A520G1S3-F1
#
_entry.id   AF-A0A520G1S3-F1
#
_cell.length_a   1.000
_cell.length_b   1.000
_cell.length_c   1.000
_cell.angle_alpha   90.00
_cell.angle_beta   90.00
_cell.angle_gamma   90.00
#
_symmetry.space_group_name_H-M   'P 1'
#
loop_
_entity.id
_entity.type
_entity.pdbx_description
1 polymer ?
#
loop_
_entity_poly.entity_id
_entity_poly.type
_entity_poly.pdbx_seq_one_letter_code
_entity_poly.pdbx_strand_id
1 'polypeptide(L)'
;MALGRPARPTRFLTDHDVGALADWPAAVRALASAYAQPIPEAAVPARSMARGDGIWLRSLTAVVPGGYMGCKLISASPRASCASYLIALFDAQTMALAGLIDGNQVT
;
A
#
# COMPACT_ATOMS: atom_id res chain seq x y z
N MET A 1 -33.20 -5.34 2.28
CA MET A 1 -32.23 -4.39 1.68
C MET A 1 -31.71 -3.51 2.81
N ALA A 2 -30.53 -3.80 3.37
CA ALA A 2 -29.97 -2.99 4.44
C ALA A 2 -29.47 -1.67 3.84
N LEU A 3 -29.92 -0.54 4.39
CA LEU A 3 -29.39 0.78 4.04
C LEU A 3 -27.88 0.77 4.35
N GLY A 4 -27.07 0.81 3.30
CA GLY A 4 -25.61 0.71 3.42
C GLY A 4 -25.07 1.83 4.31
N ARG A 5 -24.23 1.48 5.28
CA ARG A 5 -23.49 2.46 6.09
C ARG A 5 -22.79 3.42 5.13
N PRO A 6 -22.84 4.76 5.34
CA PRO A 6 -22.17 5.70 4.45
C PRO A 6 -20.69 5.33 4.34
N ALA A 7 -20.20 5.29 3.10
CA ALA A 7 -18.81 5.01 2.81
C ALA A 7 -17.94 6.03 3.56
N ARG A 8 -16.95 5.55 4.30
CA ARG A 8 -15.99 6.45 4.95
C ARG A 8 -15.23 7.20 3.85
N PRO A 9 -14.96 8.51 4.01
CA PRO A 9 -14.20 9.24 3.01
C PRO A 9 -12.79 8.70 2.90
N THR A 10 -12.26 8.62 1.67
CA THR A 10 -10.87 8.27 1.39
C THR A 10 -9.93 9.12 2.23
N ARG A 11 -9.02 8.46 2.97
CA ARG A 11 -7.98 9.15 3.73
C ARG A 11 -6.78 9.45 2.83
N PHE A 12 -6.26 10.67 2.92
CA PHE A 12 -4.99 11.03 2.30
C PHE A 12 -3.98 11.23 3.43
N LEU A 13 -2.90 10.45 3.42
CA LEU A 13 -1.83 10.54 4.42
C LEU A 13 -0.55 10.96 3.73
N THR A 14 0.01 12.10 4.14
CA THR A 14 1.29 12.62 3.66
C THR A 14 2.47 11.92 4.37
N ASP A 15 3.69 12.13 3.89
CA ASP A 15 4.92 11.64 4.57
C ASP A 15 4.96 12.11 6.04
N HIS A 16 4.58 13.37 6.29
CA HIS A 16 4.48 13.93 7.64
C HIS A 16 3.46 13.20 8.51
N ASP A 17 2.27 12.90 7.98
CA ASP A 17 1.24 12.16 8.71
C ASP A 17 1.71 10.74 9.05
N VAL A 18 2.37 10.06 8.10
CA VAL A 18 2.95 8.73 8.34
C VAL A 18 4.03 8.81 9.41
N GLY A 19 4.93 9.78 9.34
CA GLY A 19 5.99 9.98 10.33
C GLY A 19 5.44 10.26 11.73
N ALA A 20 4.35 11.02 11.85
CA ALA A 20 3.71 11.31 13.14
C ALA A 20 2.97 10.09 13.73
N LEU A 21 2.55 9.15 12.90
CA LEU A 21 1.83 7.93 13.31
C LEU A 21 2.73 6.70 13.48
N ALA A 22 3.97 6.77 13.00
CA ALA A 22 4.88 5.63 12.97
C ALA A 22 5.39 5.26 14.38
N ASP A 23 4.93 4.12 14.89
CA ASP A 23 5.54 3.43 16.02
C ASP A 23 6.33 2.22 15.49
N TRP A 24 7.67 2.28 15.58
CA TRP A 24 8.55 1.24 15.04
C TRP A 24 8.26 -0.15 15.63
N PRO A 25 8.17 -0.33 16.96
CA PRO A 25 7.67 -1.56 17.56
C PRO A 25 6.33 -2.07 16.99
N ALA A 26 5.33 -1.20 16.79
CA ALA A 26 4.06 -1.60 16.19
C ALA A 26 4.22 -2.04 14.74
N ALA A 27 5.04 -1.35 13.95
CA ALA A 27 5.32 -1.72 12.56
C ALA A 27 5.98 -3.11 12.47
N VAL A 28 6.99 -3.37 13.31
CA VAL A 28 7.64 -4.69 13.38
C VAL A 28 6.66 -5.78 13.78
N ARG A 29 5.80 -5.54 14.79
CA ARG A 29 4.76 -6.51 15.19
C ARG A 29 3.74 -6.76 14.08
N ALA A 30 3.33 -5.72 13.37
CA ALA A 30 2.39 -5.83 12.25
C ALA A 30 2.99 -6.67 11.11
N LEU A 31 4.25 -6.42 10.74
CA LEU A 31 4.98 -7.23 9.76
C LEU A 31 5.11 -8.67 10.22
N ALA A 32 5.55 -8.92 11.45
CA ALA A 32 5.71 -10.26 12.00
C ALA A 32 4.37 -11.03 11.98
N SER A 33 3.27 -10.39 12.37
CA SER A 33 1.93 -10.97 12.31
C SER A 33 1.52 -11.32 10.87
N ALA A 34 1.77 -10.43 9.91
CA ALA A 34 1.44 -10.65 8.50
C ALA A 34 2.24 -11.82 7.91
N TYR A 35 3.56 -11.86 8.14
CA TYR A 35 4.43 -12.92 7.62
C TYR A 35 4.24 -14.27 8.31
N ALA A 36 3.63 -14.31 9.50
CA ALA A 36 3.28 -15.56 10.17
C ALA A 36 2.05 -16.26 9.56
N GLN A 37 1.26 -15.57 8.74
CA GLN A 37 0.08 -16.14 8.10
C GLN A 37 0.44 -16.90 6.82
N PRO A 38 -0.28 -17.97 6.46
CA PRO A 38 -0.17 -18.56 5.14
C PRO A 38 -0.71 -17.58 4.09
N ILE A 39 0.15 -17.18 3.15
CA ILE A 39 -0.21 -16.28 2.05
C ILE A 39 -0.11 -17.07 0.73
N PRO A 40 -1.24 -17.31 0.03
CA PRO A 40 -1.22 -17.94 -1.29
C PRO A 40 -0.43 -17.10 -2.30
N GLU A 41 0.31 -17.72 -3.21
CA GLU A 41 1.07 -17.01 -4.25
C GLU A 41 0.17 -16.08 -5.09
N ALA A 42 -1.04 -16.52 -5.40
CA ALA A 42 -2.03 -15.72 -6.12
C ALA A 42 -2.46 -14.43 -5.38
N ALA A 43 -2.31 -14.38 -4.06
CA ALA A 43 -2.63 -13.20 -3.25
C ALA A 43 -1.53 -12.14 -3.30
N VAL A 44 -0.32 -12.50 -3.72
CA VAL A 44 0.88 -11.63 -3.79
C VAL A 44 1.65 -11.91 -5.10
N PRO A 45 1.04 -11.64 -6.26
CA PRO A 45 1.66 -11.95 -7.54
C PRO A 45 3.00 -11.22 -7.71
N ALA A 46 3.84 -11.73 -8.61
CA ALA A 46 5.10 -11.09 -8.95
C ALA A 46 4.89 -9.62 -9.34
N ARG A 47 5.72 -8.74 -8.77
CA ARG A 47 5.74 -7.30 -9.10
C ARG A 47 5.87 -7.08 -10.60
N SER A 48 5.05 -6.19 -11.16
CA SER A 48 5.17 -5.76 -12.55
C SER A 48 5.87 -4.41 -12.65
N MET A 49 6.52 -4.14 -13.79
CA MET A 49 7.28 -2.92 -14.00
C MET A 49 7.12 -2.46 -15.44
N ALA A 50 6.51 -1.29 -15.61
CA ALA A 50 6.56 -0.55 -16.86
C ALA A 50 7.90 0.22 -16.93
N ARG A 51 8.55 0.19 -18.09
CA ARG A 51 9.84 0.85 -18.31
C ARG A 51 9.72 1.87 -19.45
N GLY A 52 10.28 3.05 -19.23
CA GLY A 52 10.52 4.06 -20.25
C GLY A 52 12.01 4.37 -20.37
N ASP A 53 12.35 5.42 -21.12
CA ASP A 53 13.74 5.88 -21.21
C ASP A 53 14.21 6.44 -19.85
N GLY A 54 15.04 5.66 -19.14
CA GLY A 54 15.64 6.05 -17.86
C GLY A 54 14.65 6.27 -16.71
N ILE A 55 13.41 5.82 -16.84
CA ILE A 55 12.38 5.85 -15.79
C ILE A 55 11.65 4.50 -15.71
N TRP A 56 11.11 4.18 -14.54
CA TRP A 56 10.24 3.03 -14.37
C TRP A 56 9.10 3.31 -13.40
N LEU A 57 7.97 2.62 -13.61
CA LEU A 57 6.85 2.55 -12.69
C LEU A 57 6.67 1.08 -12.30
N ARG A 58 6.86 0.78 -11.02
CA ARG A 58 6.75 -0.58 -10.46
C ARG A 58 5.51 -0.69 -9.60
N SER A 59 4.75 -1.76 -9.76
CA SER A 59 3.58 -2.08 -8.94
C SER A 59 3.81 -3.35 -8.13
N LEU A 60 3.27 -3.35 -6.90
CA LEU A 60 3.22 -4.49 -6.00
C LEU A 60 1.79 -4.54 -5.46
N THR A 61 1.04 -5.60 -5.77
CA THR A 61 -0.36 -5.76 -5.32
C THR A 61 -0.45 -6.89 -4.31
N ALA A 62 -1.32 -6.75 -3.32
CA ALA A 62 -1.56 -7.77 -2.32
C ALA A 62 -3.04 -7.83 -1.90
N VAL A 63 -3.55 -9.05 -1.71
CA VAL A 63 -4.84 -9.35 -1.07
C VAL A 63 -4.59 -10.29 0.10
N VAL A 64 -4.17 -9.74 1.24
CA VAL A 64 -3.74 -10.52 2.42
C VAL A 64 -4.74 -10.38 3.57
N PRO A 65 -4.78 -11.33 4.53
CA PRO A 65 -5.56 -11.17 5.76
C PRO A 65 -5.21 -9.86 6.47
N GLY A 66 -6.22 -9.16 7.02
CA GLY A 66 -6.00 -7.87 7.70
C GLY A 66 -7.04 -6.79 7.40
N GLY A 67 -8.11 -7.12 6.66
CA GLY A 67 -9.23 -6.21 6.41
C GLY A 67 -9.04 -5.22 5.26
N TYR A 68 -7.83 -5.13 4.72
CA TYR A 68 -7.51 -4.31 3.54
C TYR A 68 -6.83 -5.15 2.47
N MET A 69 -7.10 -4.79 1.21
CA MET A 69 -6.30 -5.16 0.06
C MET A 69 -5.71 -3.89 -0.55
N GLY A 70 -4.65 -4.00 -1.36
CA GLY A 70 -4.05 -2.79 -1.89
C GLY A 70 -2.90 -3.01 -2.83
N CYS A 71 -2.28 -1.89 -3.21
CA CYS A 71 -1.07 -1.90 -3.99
C CYS A 71 -0.12 -0.78 -3.56
N LYS A 72 1.16 -0.99 -3.84
CA LYS A 72 2.21 0.02 -3.79
C LYS A 72 2.66 0.30 -5.22
N LEU A 73 2.63 1.57 -5.60
CA LEU A 73 3.25 2.09 -6.80
C LEU A 73 4.55 2.80 -6.43
N ILE A 74 5.56 2.60 -7.26
CA ILE A 74 6.88 3.21 -7.11
C ILE A 74 7.26 3.80 -8.47
N SER A 75 7.28 5.12 -8.56
CA SER A 75 7.88 5.83 -9.69
C SER A 75 9.35 6.08 -9.36
N ALA A 76 10.24 5.91 -10.32
CA ALA A 76 11.64 6.23 -10.12
C ALA A 76 12.35 6.59 -11.41
N SER A 77 13.36 7.44 -11.25
CA SER A 77 14.32 7.81 -12.29
C SER A 77 15.72 7.59 -11.75
N PRO A 78 16.41 6.50 -12.13
CA PRO A 78 17.82 6.31 -11.80
C PRO A 78 18.70 7.44 -12.35
N ARG A 79 18.34 8.03 -13.50
CA ARG A 79 19.06 9.18 -14.07
C ARG A 79 18.99 10.43 -13.19
N ALA A 80 17.84 10.66 -12.56
CA ALA A 80 17.61 11.81 -11.68
C ALA A 80 17.80 11.48 -10.19
N SER A 81 18.25 10.26 -9.87
CA SER A 81 18.43 9.75 -8.50
C SER A 81 17.21 10.00 -7.58
N CYS A 82 16.00 9.86 -8.12
CA CYS A 82 14.77 10.14 -7.38
C CYS A 82 13.74 9.01 -7.51
N ALA A 83 12.90 8.89 -6.49
CA ALA A 83 11.77 7.99 -6.45
C ALA A 83 10.60 8.60 -5.66
N SER A 84 9.38 8.18 -5.96
CA SER A 84 8.18 8.52 -5.19
C SER A 84 7.28 7.31 -5.05
N TYR A 85 6.48 7.29 -3.99
CA TYR A 85 5.77 6.10 -3.54
C TYR A 85 4.32 6.44 -3.23
N LEU A 86 3.40 5.62 -3.73
CA LEU A 86 1.99 5.67 -3.36
C LEU A 86 1.56 4.28 -2.88
N ILE A 87 0.90 4.23 -1.72
CA ILE A 87 0.19 3.03 -1.27
C ILE A 87 -1.31 3.32 -1.33
N ALA A 88 -2.04 2.52 -2.09
CA ALA A 88 -3.50 2.56 -2.13
C ALA A 88 -4.07 1.39 -1.34
N LEU A 89 -4.97 1.68 -0.40
CA LEU A 89 -5.68 0.68 0.40
C LEU A 89 -7.17 0.70 0.07
N PHE A 90 -7.72 -0.48 -0.15
CA PHE A 90 -9.14 -0.75 -0.33
C PHE A 90 -9.63 -1.62 0.81
N ASP A 91 -10.79 -1.27 1.37
CA ASP A 91 -11.46 -2.10 2.36
C ASP A 91 -11.90 -3.43 1.71
N ALA A 92 -11.44 -4.55 2.26
CA ALA A 92 -11.61 -5.87 1.65
C ALA A 92 -13.05 -6.42 1.77
N GLN A 93 -13.93 -5.75 2.52
CA GLN A 93 -15.35 -6.12 2.64
C GLN A 93 -16.23 -5.27 1.74
N THR A 94 -15.96 -3.97 1.67
CA THR A 94 -16.80 -2.97 1.00
C THR A 94 -16.27 -2.52 -0.35
N MET A 95 -15.03 -2.88 -0.69
CA MET A 95 -14.29 -2.41 -1.87
C MET A 95 -14.06 -0.90 -1.90
N ALA A 96 -14.37 -0.18 -0.81
CA ALA A 96 -14.17 1.26 -0.73
C ALA A 96 -12.68 1.61 -0.73
N LEU A 97 -12.29 2.64 -1.48
CA LEU A 97 -10.95 3.22 -1.40
C LEU A 97 -10.78 3.86 -0.01
N ALA A 98 -10.09 3.15 0.88
CA ALA A 98 -9.95 3.52 2.28
C ALA A 98 -8.86 4.58 2.47
N GLY A 99 -7.77 4.50 1.70
CA GLY A 99 -6.68 5.46 1.82
C GLY A 99 -5.72 5.51 0.65
N LEU A 100 -5.09 6.67 0.51
CA LEU A 100 -3.97 6.98 -0.37
C LEU A 100 -2.85 7.54 0.52
N ILE A 101 -1.73 6.83 0.59
CA ILE A 101 -0.69 7.04 1.58
C ILE A 101 0.62 7.30 0.86
N ASP A 102 1.32 8.36 1.25
CA ASP A 102 2.72 8.56 0.87
C ASP A 102 3.56 7.40 1.39
N GLY A 103 4.19 6.66 0.48
CA GLY A 103 4.91 5.45 0.82
C GLY A 103 6.36 5.65 1.23
N ASN A 104 6.87 6.89 1.33
CA ASN A 104 8.30 7.15 1.52
C ASN A 104 8.82 6.62 2.87
N GLN A 105 8.21 6.98 4.01
CA GLN A 105 8.55 6.37 5.32
C GLN A 105 8.22 4.87 5.44
N VAL A 106 7.35 4.35 4.58
CA VAL A 106 6.95 2.93 4.56
C VAL A 106 7.94 2.08 3.75
N THR A 107 8.78 2.70 2.92
CA THR A 107 9.75 2.02 2.05
C THR A 107 11.08 1.82 2.75
#